data_AF-A0A3M8H779-F1
#
_entry.id   AF-A0A3M8H779-F1
#
_cell.length_a   1.000
_cell.length_b   1.000
_cell.length_c   1.000
_cell.angle_alpha   90.00
_cell.angle_beta   90.00
_cell.angle_gamma   90.00
#
_symmetry.space_group_name_H-M   'P 1'
#
loop_
_entity.id
_entity.type
_entity.pdbx_description
1 polymer ?
#
loop_
_entity_poly.entity_id
_entity_poly.type
_entity_poly.pdbx_seq_one_letter_code
_entity_poly.pdbx_strand_id
1 'polypeptide(L)' 'MLLQMNLYEVLGLEDDPVYRKINSLKENDEVKIESFNIRKTDKFYEVENEELHEGFKTKEKCYSFISSKLQPF' A
#
# COMPACT_ATOMS: atom_id res chain seq x y z
N MET A 1 6.91 24.06 -5.34
CA MET A 1 6.18 22.93 -4.73
C MET A 1 7.26 21.98 -4.23
N LEU A 2 7.50 21.94 -2.92
CA LEU A 2 8.51 21.03 -2.36
C LEU A 2 7.94 19.62 -2.46
N LEU A 3 8.62 18.73 -3.21
CA LEU A 3 8.30 17.31 -3.18
C LEU A 3 8.62 16.83 -1.75
N GLN A 4 7.59 16.50 -0.98
CA GLN A 4 7.81 15.84 0.32
C GLN A 4 8.29 14.43 0.01
N MET A 5 9.61 14.25 0.05
CA MET A 5 10.26 12.96 -0.13
C MET A 5 9.86 12.06 1.02
N ASN A 6 9.32 10.88 0.72
CA ASN A 6 8.99 9.92 1.77
C ASN A 6 10.30 9.52 2.45
N LEU A 7 10.35 9.50 3.79
CA LEU A 7 11.55 9.13 4.55
C LEU A 7 12.15 7.79 4.09
N TYR A 8 11.30 6.85 3.65
CA TYR A 8 11.73 5.55 3.13
C TYR A 8 12.27 5.60 1.70
N GLU A 9 12.04 6.66 0.92
CA GLU A 9 12.77 6.87 -0.34
C GLU A 9 14.26 7.17 -0.08
N VAL A 10 14.59 7.68 1.11
CA VAL A 10 15.96 7.97 1.53
C VAL A 10 16.57 6.80 2.32
N LEU A 11 15.80 6.18 3.21
CA LEU A 11 16.26 5.07 4.06
C LEU A 11 16.20 3.70 3.39
N GLY A 12 15.41 3.57 2.31
CA GLY A 12 15.12 2.31 1.62
C GLY A 12 13.69 1.87 1.88
N LEU A 13 12.95 1.60 0.79
CA LEU A 13 11.55 1.12 0.84
C LEU A 13 11.40 -0.17 1.63
N GLU A 14 12.47 -0.97 1.69
CA GLU A 14 12.57 -2.22 2.44
C GLU A 14 12.29 -2.03 3.93
N ASP A 15 12.48 -0.83 4.50
CA ASP A 15 12.24 -0.54 5.93
C ASP A 15 10.84 0.01 6.23
N ASP A 16 10.06 0.33 5.21
CA ASP A 16 8.68 0.81 5.37
C ASP A 16 7.76 -0.34 5.82
N PRO A 17 7.11 -0.27 6.99
CA PRO A 17 6.20 -1.31 7.46
C PRO A 17 5.03 -1.58 6.50
N VAL A 18 4.52 -0.55 5.80
CA VAL A 18 3.46 -0.68 4.80
C VAL A 18 3.99 -1.43 3.60
N TYR A 19 5.16 -1.05 3.10
CA TYR A 19 5.79 -1.73 1.97
C TYR A 19 6.05 -3.21 2.29
N ARG A 20 6.61 -3.50 3.48
CA ARG A 20 6.85 -4.87 3.94
C ARG A 20 5.59 -5.71 3.97
N LYS A 21 4.48 -5.18 4.50
CA LYS A 21 3.20 -5.88 4.55
C LYS A 21 2.67 -6.20 3.16
N ILE A 22 2.65 -5.20 2.26
CA ILE A 22 2.19 -5.38 0.88
C ILE A 22 3.09 -6.35 0.10
N ASN A 23 4.41 -6.26 0.28
CA ASN A 23 5.38 -7.13 -0.37
C ASN A 23 5.32 -8.59 0.12
N SER A 24 4.79 -8.82 1.32
CA SER A 24 4.65 -10.16 1.90
C SER A 24 3.34 -10.86 1.52
N LEU A 25 2.39 -10.16 0.88
CA LEU A 25 1.13 -10.74 0.44
C LEU A 25 1.33 -11.78 -0.67
N LYS A 26 0.78 -12.98 -0.46
CA LYS A 26 0.67 -14.01 -1.51
C LYS A 26 -0.72 -13.99 -2.12
N GLU A 27 -0.88 -14.68 -3.23
CA GLU A 27 -2.20 -14.83 -3.86
C GLU A 27 -3.21 -15.46 -2.90
N ASN A 28 -4.39 -14.85 -2.82
CA ASN A 28 -5.49 -15.12 -1.90
C ASN A 28 -5.24 -14.76 -0.42
N ASP A 29 -4.11 -14.11 -0.09
CA ASP A 29 -3.91 -13.52 1.23
C ASP A 29 -4.52 -12.11 1.31
N GLU A 30 -4.81 -11.69 2.54
CA GLU A 30 -5.17 -10.33 2.87
C GLU A 30 -4.44 -9.81 4.10
N VAL A 31 -4.29 -8.49 4.19
CA VAL A 31 -3.68 -7.81 5.32
C VAL A 31 -4.43 -6.53 5.62
N LYS A 32 -4.64 -6.26 6.91
CA LYS A 32 -5.19 -5.00 7.38
C LYS A 32 -4.08 -3.99 7.66
N ILE A 33 -4.19 -2.80 7.06
CA ILE A 33 -3.32 -1.65 7.33
C ILE A 33 -4.21 -0.48 7.68
N GLU A 34 -4.22 -0.09 8.97
CA GLU A 34 -5.14 0.90 9.53
C GLU A 34 -6.61 0.58 9.19
N SER A 35 -7.30 1.49 8.48
CA SER A 35 -8.68 1.33 8.04
C SER A 35 -8.84 0.57 6.72
N PHE A 36 -7.75 0.21 6.04
CA PHE A 36 -7.79 -0.47 4.75
C PHE A 36 -7.59 -1.98 4.91
N ASN A 37 -8.42 -2.75 4.21
CA ASN A 37 -8.15 -4.15 3.91
C ASN A 37 -7.46 -4.22 2.54
N ILE A 38 -6.30 -4.88 2.46
CA ILE A 38 -5.60 -5.13 1.20
C ILE A 38 -5.58 -6.62 0.91
N ARG A 39 -6.21 -7.04 -0.20
CA ARG A 39 -6.24 -8.43 -0.66
C ARG A 39 -5.41 -8.58 -1.93
N LYS A 40 -4.59 -9.62 -2.00
CA LYS A 40 -3.91 -10.01 -3.25
C LYS A 40 -4.72 -11.10 -3.95
N THR A 41 -5.31 -10.78 -5.10
CA THR A 41 -5.95 -11.76 -5.99
C THR A 41 -4.97 -12.24 -7.06
N ASP A 42 -5.39 -13.13 -7.96
CA ASP A 42 -4.60 -13.57 -9.11
C ASP A 42 -4.11 -12.37 -9.96
N LYS A 43 -4.96 -11.35 -10.09
CA LYS A 43 -4.79 -10.24 -11.04
C LYS A 43 -4.50 -8.89 -10.40
N PHE A 44 -4.83 -8.69 -9.12
CA PHE A 44 -4.83 -7.37 -8.51
C PHE A 44 -4.38 -7.40 -7.05
N TYR A 45 -3.97 -6.22 -6.58
CA TYR A 45 -3.98 -5.82 -5.18
C TYR A 45 -5.24 -4.97 -5.01
N GLU A 46 -6.24 -5.52 -4.34
CA GLU A 46 -7.51 -4.86 -4.03
C GLU A 46 -7.36 -4.15 -2.69
N VAL A 47 -7.75 -2.88 -2.65
CA VAL A 47 -7.74 -2.04 -1.45
C VAL A 47 -9.17 -1.59 -1.19
N GLU A 48 -9.71 -1.93 -0.03
CA GLU A 48 -11.08 -1.58 0.33
C GLU A 48 -11.19 -1.08 1.78
N ASN A 49 -12.17 -0.22 2.00
CA ASN A 49 -12.68 0.15 3.32
C ASN A 49 -14.18 0.48 3.20
N GLU A 50 -14.78 1.13 4.22
CA GLU A 50 -16.20 1.49 4.19
C GLU A 50 -16.55 2.55 3.13
N GLU A 51 -15.57 3.29 2.60
CA GLU A 51 -15.76 4.44 1.71
C GLU A 51 -15.32 4.17 0.26
N LEU A 52 -14.37 3.25 0.03
CA LEU A 52 -13.80 3.01 -1.30
C LEU A 52 -13.43 1.55 -1.54
N HIS A 53 -13.32 1.23 -2.82
CA HIS A 53 -12.75 -0.01 -3.33
C HIS A 53 -11.93 0.30 -4.59
N GLU A 54 -10.63 0.01 -4.58
CA GLU A 54 -9.69 0.28 -5.69
C GLU A 54 -8.81 -0.94 -5.99
N GLY A 55 -8.50 -1.16 -7.27
CA GLY A 55 -7.73 -2.32 -7.73
C GLY A 55 -6.44 -1.95 -8.47
N PHE A 56 -5.29 -2.47 -8.03
CA PHE A 56 -3.97 -2.16 -8.58
C PHE A 56 -3.29 -3.37 -9.20
N LYS A 57 -2.67 -3.21 -10.37
CA LYS A 57 -1.94 -4.30 -11.05
C LYS A 57 -0.58 -4.63 -10.46
N THR A 58 0.02 -3.71 -9.71
CA THR A 58 1.36 -3.90 -9.15
C THR A 58 1.40 -3.46 -7.69
N LYS A 59 2.28 -4.08 -6.91
CA LYS A 59 2.47 -3.76 -5.49
C LYS A 59 2.93 -2.33 -5.28
N GLU A 60 3.71 -1.77 -6.21
CA GLU A 60 4.22 -0.39 -6.13
C GLU A 60 3.09 0.63 -6.21
N LYS A 61 2.11 0.39 -7.10
CA LYS A 61 0.92 1.25 -7.21
C LYS A 61 0.02 1.13 -5.99
N CYS A 62 -0.17 -0.09 -5.48
CA CYS A 62 -0.90 -0.32 -4.24
C CYS A 62 -0.24 0.40 -3.05
N TYR A 63 1.08 0.27 -2.90
CA TYR A 63 1.86 0.94 -1.88
C TYR A 63 1.76 2.46 -1.99
N SER A 64 1.98 3.01 -3.18
CA SER A 64 1.87 4.45 -3.42
C SER A 64 0.49 4.99 -3.04
N PHE A 65 -0.57 4.27 -3.38
CA PHE A 65 -1.93 4.63 -2.98
C PHE A 65 -2.10 4.62 -1.46
N ILE A 66 -1.78 3.52 -0.78
CA ILE A 66 -1.93 3.41 0.68
C ILE A 66 -1.10 4.48 1.39
N SER A 67 0.18 4.65 1.03
CA SER A 67 1.05 5.65 1.65
C SER A 67 0.53 7.08 1.48
N SER A 68 -0.09 7.39 0.33
CA SER A 68 -0.73 8.70 0.09
C SER A 68 -1.98 8.94 0.95
N LYS A 69 -2.61 7.87 1.46
CA LYS A 69 -3.78 7.95 2.34
C LYS A 69 -3.43 7.97 3.82
N LEU A 70 -2.26 7.43 4.19
CA LEU A 70 -1.82 7.31 5.59
C LEU A 70 -1.00 8.51 6.09
N GLN A 71 -0.30 9.21 5.21
CA GLN A 71 0.45 10.40 5.60
C GLN A 71 -0.42 11.65 5.42
N PRO A 72 -0.86 12.30 6.52
CA PRO A 72 -1.52 13.60 6.42
C PRO A 72 -0.49 14.65 5.99
N PHE A 73 -0.89 15.54 5.09
CA PHE A 73 -0.15 16.76 4.78
C PHE A 73 0.01 17.65 6.02
#